data_AF-U3INU1-F1
#
_entry.id   AF-U3INU1-F1
#
_cell.length_a   1.000
_cell.length_b   1.000
_cell.length_c   1.000
_cell.angle_alpha   90.00
_cell.angle_beta   90.00
_cell.angle_gamma   90.00
#
_symmetry.space_group_name_H-M   'P 1'
#
loop_
_entity.id
_entity.type
_entity.pdbx_description
1 polymer ?
#
loop_
_entity_poly.entity_id
_entity_poly.type
_entity_poly.pdbx_seq_one_letter_code
_entity_poly.pdbx_strand_id
1 'polypeptide(L)'
;MSQTWSVLAALLFLIFSLVEGSAYNIVNVEAGDEAVLTCASTSKMYLVMVTWEIKSNTSCSLAYRNDRNETKLNCSERMMWKYSPDRDPALRIYPVNLSDEGNYTCEIATDMGNFHFSSSLSVIVPPTVTLTSDKSRVAVCQAAAGKPAAKISWIPASNNSSEEEFKHGNGTVTRVSYIGWVNSMNTTVTCLVTHPAMNQNLSLDLSGKKHHSVIACHHSLMILCVFL
;
A
#
# COMPACT_ATOMS: atom_id res chain seq x y z
N MET A 1 5.55 -52.77 22.57
CA MET A 1 4.80 -51.84 21.69
C MET A 1 4.60 -50.44 22.28
N SER A 2 5.02 -50.11 23.51
CA SER A 2 4.86 -48.75 24.09
C SER A 2 6.05 -47.81 23.85
N GLN A 3 7.25 -48.34 23.58
CA GLN A 3 8.46 -47.53 23.39
C GLN A 3 8.46 -46.71 22.10
N THR A 4 7.81 -47.20 21.04
CA THR A 4 7.73 -46.51 19.73
C THR A 4 6.89 -45.23 19.78
N TRP A 5 5.84 -45.21 20.61
CA TRP A 5 4.96 -44.05 20.79
C TRP A 5 5.65 -42.91 21.56
N SER A 6 6.52 -43.26 22.51
CA SER A 6 7.26 -42.25 23.30
C SER A 6 8.32 -41.52 22.45
N VAL A 7 8.97 -42.25 21.53
CA VAL A 7 9.95 -41.68 20.59
C VAL A 7 9.26 -40.80 19.54
N LEU A 8 8.11 -41.24 19.01
CA LEU A 8 7.30 -40.44 18.08
C LEU A 8 6.76 -39.17 18.73
N ALA A 9 6.34 -39.22 19.99
CA ALA A 9 5.92 -38.04 20.74
C ALA A 9 7.10 -37.07 20.99
N ALA A 10 8.28 -37.57 21.36
CA ALA A 10 9.45 -36.71 21.55
C ALA A 10 9.93 -36.04 20.25
N LEU A 11 9.89 -36.77 19.13
CA LEU A 11 10.17 -36.20 17.80
C LEU A 11 9.12 -35.17 17.38
N LEU A 12 7.84 -35.44 17.66
CA LEU A 12 6.74 -34.49 17.49
C LEU A 12 6.78 -33.32 18.48
N PHE A 13 7.50 -33.38 19.60
CA PHE A 13 7.72 -32.19 20.42
C PHE A 13 8.92 -31.38 19.90
N LEU A 14 9.97 -32.05 19.41
CA LEU A 14 11.15 -31.41 18.83
C LEU A 14 10.85 -30.60 17.56
N ILE A 15 9.92 -31.06 16.70
CA ILE A 15 9.51 -30.27 15.52
C ILE A 15 8.63 -29.06 15.86
N PHE A 16 7.95 -29.06 17.02
CA PHE A 16 7.11 -27.94 17.47
C PHE A 16 7.99 -26.88 18.17
N SER A 17 9.10 -27.30 18.81
CA SER A 17 10.09 -26.37 19.37
C SER A 17 11.02 -25.72 18.34
N LEU A 18 11.02 -26.17 17.08
CA LEU A 18 11.82 -25.58 15.99
C LEU A 18 11.07 -24.52 15.17
N VAL A 19 9.81 -24.22 15.52
CA VAL A 19 9.07 -23.09 14.95
C VAL A 19 8.86 -22.03 16.03
N GLU A 20 9.93 -21.58 16.67
CA GLU A 20 9.98 -20.19 17.11
C GLU A 20 10.12 -19.35 15.84
N GLY A 21 8.97 -19.08 15.21
CA GLY A 21 8.92 -18.17 14.08
C GLY A 21 9.53 -16.84 14.50
N SER A 22 10.65 -16.47 13.87
CA SER A 22 11.15 -15.10 13.88
C SER A 22 9.94 -14.18 13.71
N ALA A 23 9.73 -13.26 14.65
CA ALA A 23 8.61 -12.33 14.62
C ALA A 23 8.67 -11.54 13.29
N TYR A 24 7.90 -11.98 12.31
CA TYR A 24 7.88 -11.41 10.97
C TYR A 24 6.88 -10.26 10.95
N ASN A 25 7.38 -9.04 11.15
CA ASN A 25 6.53 -7.84 11.18
C ASN A 25 6.31 -7.32 9.75
N ILE A 26 5.05 -7.09 9.37
CA ILE A 26 4.69 -6.46 8.09
C ILE A 26 4.35 -5.00 8.36
N VAL A 27 5.05 -4.09 7.69
CA VAL A 27 4.85 -2.64 7.79
C VAL A 27 4.28 -2.16 6.46
N ASN A 28 3.06 -1.63 6.49
CA ASN A 28 2.39 -1.08 5.31
C ASN A 28 2.49 0.44 5.32
N VAL A 29 3.04 1.04 4.26
CA VAL A 29 3.27 2.50 4.19
C VAL A 29 2.92 3.01 2.80
N GLU A 30 2.33 4.20 2.72
CA GLU A 30 2.04 4.85 1.44
C GLU A 30 3.32 5.37 0.77
N ALA A 31 3.40 5.28 -0.56
CA ALA A 31 4.51 5.83 -1.31
C ALA A 31 4.61 7.36 -1.08
N GLY A 32 5.81 7.84 -0.76
CA GLY A 32 6.06 9.23 -0.37
C GLY A 32 6.15 9.45 1.14
N ASP A 33 5.52 8.58 1.95
CA ASP A 33 5.49 8.73 3.40
C ASP A 33 6.73 8.15 4.09
N GLU A 34 6.77 8.29 5.43
CA GLU A 34 7.85 7.76 6.28
C GLU A 34 7.55 6.32 6.71
N ALA A 35 8.49 5.41 6.45
CA ALA A 35 8.49 4.08 7.05
C ALA A 35 9.45 4.01 8.23
N VAL A 36 9.02 3.35 9.31
CA VAL A 36 9.86 3.03 10.47
C VAL A 36 9.80 1.53 10.72
N LEU A 37 10.94 0.86 10.56
CA LEU A 37 11.10 -0.57 10.80
C LEU A 37 11.77 -0.75 12.17
N THR A 38 11.04 -1.36 13.09
CA THR A 38 11.52 -1.58 14.46
C THR A 38 12.44 -2.78 14.51
N CYS A 39 13.52 -2.65 15.27
CA CYS A 39 14.35 -3.77 15.70
C CYS A 39 14.19 -3.97 17.21
N ALA A 40 14.29 -5.21 17.69
CA ALA A 40 14.05 -5.47 19.11
C ALA A 40 15.10 -4.76 19.98
N SER A 41 14.65 -4.14 21.08
CA SER A 41 15.57 -3.51 22.02
C SER A 41 16.18 -4.55 22.97
N THR A 42 17.51 -4.61 23.01
CA THR A 42 18.28 -5.46 23.94
C THR A 42 18.70 -4.68 25.19
N SER A 43 17.78 -3.93 25.80
CA SER A 43 18.03 -3.02 26.94
C SER A 43 18.72 -3.62 28.17
N LYS A 44 18.85 -4.96 28.27
CA LYS A 44 19.55 -5.67 29.35
C LYS A 44 20.95 -6.18 28.98
N MET A 45 21.37 -5.99 27.73
CA MET A 45 22.61 -6.53 27.17
C MET A 45 23.50 -5.38 26.70
N TYR A 46 24.81 -5.61 26.63
CA TYR A 46 25.73 -4.62 26.09
C TYR A 46 25.73 -4.70 24.56
N LEU A 47 25.24 -3.65 23.90
CA LEU A 47 25.27 -3.55 22.43
C LEU A 47 26.72 -3.42 21.94
N VAL A 48 27.13 -4.31 21.03
CA VAL A 48 28.41 -4.22 20.32
C VAL A 48 28.21 -3.59 18.95
N MET A 49 27.24 -4.11 18.19
CA MET A 49 26.96 -3.67 16.83
C MET A 49 25.50 -3.95 16.48
N VAL A 50 24.92 -3.11 15.63
CA VAL A 50 23.63 -3.37 14.99
C VAL A 50 23.73 -3.11 13.50
N THR A 51 23.16 -4.01 12.70
CA THR A 51 23.20 -3.94 11.24
C THR A 51 21.82 -4.20 10.67
N TRP A 52 21.33 -3.28 9.85
CA TRP A 52 20.23 -3.55 8.93
C TRP A 52 20.79 -4.04 7.61
N GLU A 53 20.41 -5.26 7.22
CA GLU A 53 20.64 -5.83 5.90
C GLU A 53 19.35 -5.74 5.07
N ILE A 54 19.44 -5.09 3.91
CA ILE A 54 18.34 -4.90 2.99
C ILE A 54 18.59 -5.81 1.79
N LYS A 55 17.71 -6.81 1.62
CA LYS A 55 17.78 -7.72 0.48
C LYS A 55 17.18 -7.05 -0.75
N SER A 56 18.04 -6.49 -1.58
CA SER A 56 17.72 -5.91 -2.90
C SER A 56 18.64 -6.49 -3.98
N ASN A 57 18.51 -6.03 -5.23
CA ASN A 57 19.37 -6.45 -6.35
C ASN A 57 20.87 -6.20 -6.11
N THR A 58 21.20 -5.18 -5.31
CA THR A 58 22.52 -4.99 -4.71
C THR A 58 22.35 -5.05 -3.20
N SER A 59 23.05 -5.95 -2.51
CA SER A 59 22.98 -6.03 -1.05
C SER A 59 23.41 -4.70 -0.43
N CYS A 60 22.56 -4.20 0.46
CA CYS A 60 22.62 -2.85 0.98
C CYS A 60 22.54 -2.92 2.50
N SER A 61 23.34 -2.12 3.23
CA SER A 61 23.32 -2.15 4.69
C SER A 61 23.53 -0.79 5.36
N LEU A 62 22.92 -0.67 6.55
CA LEU A 62 23.14 0.39 7.52
C LEU A 62 23.64 -0.25 8.81
N ALA A 63 24.86 0.06 9.22
CA ALA A 63 25.50 -0.53 10.40
C ALA A 63 25.94 0.53 11.40
N TYR A 64 25.79 0.24 12.69
CA TYR A 64 26.27 1.05 13.79
C TYR A 64 27.11 0.20 14.73
N ARG A 65 28.29 0.71 15.10
CA ARG A 65 29.21 0.06 16.04
C ARG A 65 29.37 0.93 17.28
N ASN A 66 29.02 0.36 18.44
CA ASN A 66 28.84 1.11 19.68
C ASN A 66 30.17 1.61 20.30
N ASP A 67 31.22 0.78 20.28
CA ASP A 67 32.53 1.09 20.90
C ASP A 67 33.23 2.33 20.31
N ARG A 68 33.04 2.59 19.00
CA ARG A 68 33.59 3.76 18.30
C ARG A 68 32.56 4.84 18.04
N ASN A 69 31.29 4.58 18.35
CA ASN A 69 30.17 5.42 17.99
C ASN A 69 30.17 5.74 16.47
N GLU A 70 30.41 4.72 15.64
CA GLU A 70 30.56 4.85 14.19
C GLU A 70 29.34 4.28 13.44
N THR A 71 28.82 5.03 12.47
CA THR A 71 27.79 4.54 11.53
C THR A 71 28.39 4.38 10.14
N LYS A 72 28.08 3.27 9.47
CA LYS A 72 28.39 3.02 8.07
C LYS A 72 27.11 2.81 7.28
N LEU A 73 26.97 3.53 6.16
CA LEU A 73 25.84 3.46 5.26
C LEU A 73 26.35 3.10 3.86
N ASN A 74 25.85 2.01 3.29
CA ASN A 74 26.06 1.63 1.89
C ASN A 74 24.76 1.78 1.06
N CYS A 75 23.73 2.37 1.65
CA CYS A 75 22.43 2.55 1.04
C CYS A 75 22.19 3.99 0.60
N SER A 76 21.01 4.20 0.00
CA SER A 76 20.50 5.55 -0.24
C SER A 76 20.49 6.35 1.07
N GLU A 77 20.86 7.63 1.00
CA GLU A 77 20.82 8.57 2.14
C GLU A 77 19.41 8.76 2.73
N ARG A 78 18.36 8.31 2.01
CA ARG A 78 16.97 8.22 2.51
C ARG A 78 16.82 7.24 3.68
N MET A 79 17.74 6.27 3.79
CA MET A 79 17.77 5.25 4.83
C MET A 79 18.69 5.69 5.96
N MET A 80 18.12 5.89 7.14
CA MET A 80 18.85 6.41 8.30
C MET A 80 18.30 5.84 9.62
N TRP A 81 19.03 6.02 10.71
CA TRP A 81 18.50 5.70 12.04
C TRP A 81 17.38 6.70 12.40
N LYS A 82 16.24 6.19 12.89
CA LYS A 82 15.15 7.05 13.39
C LYS A 82 15.54 7.71 14.72
N TYR A 83 16.23 6.94 15.57
CA TYR A 83 16.64 7.31 16.91
C TYR A 83 18.12 6.99 17.11
N SER A 84 18.65 7.21 18.31
CA SER A 84 20.02 6.81 18.65
C SER A 84 20.13 5.28 18.65
N PRO A 85 20.99 4.69 17.79
CA PRO A 85 21.03 3.24 17.55
C PRO A 85 21.50 2.42 18.75
N ASP A 86 22.16 3.05 19.73
CA ASP A 86 22.53 2.45 21.03
C ASP A 86 21.31 2.16 21.93
N ARG A 87 20.19 2.87 21.71
CA ARG A 87 18.95 2.73 22.50
C ARG A 87 17.83 2.07 21.71
N ASP A 88 17.63 2.57 20.50
CA ASP A 88 16.57 2.12 19.60
C ASP A 88 17.10 2.11 18.15
N PRO A 89 17.52 0.94 17.65
CA PRO A 89 18.05 0.80 16.30
C PRO A 89 16.94 0.68 15.24
N ALA A 90 15.91 1.51 15.33
CA ALA A 90 14.87 1.59 14.31
C ALA A 90 15.41 2.20 13.00
N LEU A 91 15.15 1.53 11.88
CA LEU A 91 15.46 2.02 10.54
C LEU A 91 14.33 2.93 10.05
N ARG A 92 14.68 4.12 9.58
CA ARG A 92 13.80 5.08 8.93
C ARG A 92 14.07 5.11 7.43
N ILE A 93 13.01 5.14 6.62
CA ILE A 93 13.07 5.35 5.18
C ILE A 93 12.12 6.49 4.81
N TYR A 94 12.65 7.55 4.20
CA TYR A 94 11.82 8.68 3.74
C TYR A 94 12.48 9.45 2.58
N PRO A 95 11.72 9.78 1.52
CA PRO A 95 10.39 9.27 1.20
C PRO A 95 10.46 7.79 0.75
N VAL A 96 9.40 7.03 1.01
CA VAL A 96 9.27 5.62 0.56
C VAL A 96 8.96 5.55 -0.93
N ASN A 97 9.68 4.70 -1.66
CA ASN A 97 9.46 4.40 -3.07
C ASN A 97 8.98 2.96 -3.27
N LEU A 98 8.34 2.68 -4.41
CA LEU A 98 7.91 1.32 -4.78
C LEU A 98 9.05 0.30 -4.78
N SER A 99 10.27 0.73 -5.13
CA SER A 99 11.47 -0.12 -5.13
C SER A 99 12.01 -0.46 -3.74
N ASP A 100 11.53 0.21 -2.69
CA ASP A 100 11.91 -0.08 -1.32
C ASP A 100 11.11 -1.26 -0.74
N GLU A 101 10.07 -1.74 -1.44
CA GLU A 101 9.32 -2.94 -1.05
C GLU A 101 10.26 -4.16 -0.96
N GLY A 102 10.17 -4.89 0.16
CA GLY A 102 11.03 -6.06 0.37
C GLY A 102 11.21 -6.46 1.82
N ASN A 103 12.18 -7.35 2.04
CA ASN A 103 12.52 -7.87 3.36
C ASN A 103 13.77 -7.18 3.90
N TYR A 104 13.65 -6.74 5.15
CA TYR A 104 14.66 -6.03 5.91
C TYR A 104 15.02 -6.88 7.13
N THR A 105 16.29 -7.18 7.33
CA THR A 105 16.75 -7.94 8.48
C THR A 105 17.64 -7.08 9.35
N CYS A 106 17.27 -6.94 10.62
CA CYS A 106 18.12 -6.36 11.64
C CYS A 106 18.90 -7.48 12.33
N GLU A 107 20.21 -7.32 12.43
CA GLU A 107 21.12 -8.16 13.22
C GLU A 107 21.68 -7.33 14.37
N ILE A 108 21.52 -7.81 15.59
CA ILE A 108 22.07 -7.22 16.81
C ILE A 108 23.14 -8.15 17.37
N ALA A 109 24.37 -7.65 17.46
CA ALA A 109 25.45 -8.31 18.18
C ALA A 109 25.60 -7.70 19.58
N THR A 110 25.55 -8.56 20.59
CA THR A 110 25.72 -8.19 22.00
C THR A 110 26.81 -9.03 22.66
N ASP A 111 27.15 -8.70 23.90
CA ASP A 111 27.99 -9.52 24.77
C ASP A 111 27.41 -10.91 25.07
N MET A 112 26.08 -11.08 24.94
CA MET A 112 25.36 -12.33 25.21
C MET A 112 25.11 -13.19 23.96
N GLY A 113 25.41 -12.67 22.76
CA GLY A 113 25.18 -13.36 21.49
C GLY A 113 24.60 -12.46 20.40
N ASN A 114 24.20 -13.10 19.30
CA ASN A 114 23.66 -12.44 18.12
C ASN A 114 22.16 -12.74 17.96
N PHE A 115 21.39 -11.74 17.58
CA PHE A 115 19.94 -11.82 17.40
C PHE A 115 19.55 -11.27 16.04
N HIS A 116 18.59 -11.91 15.37
CA HIS A 116 18.10 -11.50 14.05
C HIS A 116 16.60 -11.26 14.07
N PHE A 117 16.15 -10.14 13.51
CA PHE A 117 14.76 -9.75 13.39
C PHE A 117 14.45 -9.36 11.96
N SER A 118 13.45 -9.98 11.35
CA SER A 118 13.07 -9.67 9.97
C SER A 118 11.73 -8.92 9.92
N SER A 119 11.67 -7.92 9.07
CA SER A 119 10.46 -7.15 8.77
C SER A 119 10.24 -7.07 7.26
N SER A 120 8.99 -7.00 6.83
CA SER A 120 8.61 -6.79 5.44
C SER A 120 8.03 -5.40 5.28
N LEU A 121 8.57 -4.60 4.37
CA LEU A 121 7.97 -3.32 3.99
C LEU A 121 7.07 -3.57 2.78
N SER A 122 5.78 -3.30 2.91
CA SER A 122 4.85 -3.25 1.79
C SER A 122 4.46 -1.81 1.48
N VAL A 123 4.57 -1.45 0.21
CA VAL A 123 4.30 -0.09 -0.28
C VAL A 123 2.89 -0.01 -0.87
N ILE A 124 2.10 0.92 -0.38
CA ILE A 124 0.73 1.23 -0.81
C ILE A 124 0.75 2.45 -1.73
N VAL A 125 -0.05 2.44 -2.80
CA VAL A 125 -0.25 3.59 -3.70
C VAL A 125 -1.75 3.86 -3.82
N PRO A 126 -2.25 5.01 -3.33
CA PRO A 126 -3.64 5.38 -3.52
C PRO A 126 -4.00 5.51 -5.01
N PRO A 127 -5.09 4.90 -5.48
CA PRO A 127 -5.49 5.03 -6.88
C PRO A 127 -6.07 6.42 -7.17
N THR A 128 -5.96 6.88 -8.42
CA THR A 128 -6.74 8.04 -8.87
C THR A 128 -8.10 7.57 -9.37
N VAL A 129 -9.19 8.03 -8.75
CA VAL A 129 -10.54 7.60 -9.09
C VAL A 129 -11.22 8.60 -10.01
N THR A 130 -11.78 8.11 -11.12
CA THR A 130 -12.60 8.90 -12.04
C THR A 130 -13.91 8.18 -12.33
N LEU A 131 -14.98 8.96 -12.52
CA LEU A 131 -16.29 8.49 -12.94
C LEU A 131 -16.77 9.33 -14.12
N THR A 132 -16.99 8.69 -15.26
CA THR A 132 -17.45 9.35 -16.49
C THR A 132 -18.59 8.56 -17.12
N SER A 133 -19.25 9.14 -18.13
CA SER A 133 -20.27 8.43 -18.93
C SER A 133 -20.09 8.72 -20.41
N ASP A 134 -20.45 7.75 -21.24
CA ASP A 134 -20.53 7.92 -22.68
C ASP A 134 -21.93 8.35 -23.16
N LYS A 135 -22.06 8.65 -24.46
CA LYS A 135 -23.35 9.00 -25.08
C LYS A 135 -24.34 7.83 -25.12
N SER A 136 -23.86 6.60 -24.92
CA SER A 136 -24.64 5.36 -24.90
C SER A 136 -25.23 5.06 -23.52
N ARG A 137 -25.06 5.96 -22.54
CA ARG A 137 -25.47 5.78 -21.12
C ARG A 137 -24.74 4.63 -20.44
N VAL A 138 -23.50 4.38 -20.82
CA VAL A 138 -22.56 3.53 -20.09
C VAL A 138 -21.76 4.42 -19.16
N ALA A 139 -21.80 4.14 -17.86
CA ALA A 139 -20.92 4.79 -16.90
C ALA A 139 -19.63 3.98 -16.74
N VAL A 140 -18.51 4.69 -16.63
CA VAL A 140 -17.16 4.13 -16.52
C VAL A 140 -16.55 4.65 -15.23
N CYS A 141 -16.28 3.74 -14.30
CA CYS A 141 -15.53 4.04 -13.09
C CYS A 141 -14.14 3.44 -13.20
N GLN A 142 -13.12 4.28 -13.05
CA GLN A 142 -11.72 3.87 -13.15
C GLN A 142 -11.01 4.20 -11.84
N ALA A 143 -10.34 3.20 -11.27
CA ALA A 143 -9.37 3.35 -10.19
C ALA A 143 -7.97 3.11 -10.76
N ALA A 144 -7.26 4.19 -11.08
CA ALA A 144 -6.00 4.14 -11.82
C ALA A 144 -4.77 4.00 -10.91
N ALA A 145 -3.84 3.12 -11.31
CA ALA A 145 -2.51 2.97 -10.73
C ALA A 145 -2.47 2.77 -9.20
N GLY A 146 -3.45 2.05 -8.64
CA GLY A 146 -3.47 1.71 -7.21
C GLY A 146 -2.58 0.52 -6.86
N LYS A 147 -2.05 0.48 -5.64
CA LYS A 147 -1.35 -0.68 -5.08
C LYS A 147 -1.77 -0.87 -3.62
N PRO A 148 -2.41 -2.00 -3.24
CA PRO A 148 -2.88 -3.07 -4.12
C PRO A 148 -4.02 -2.62 -5.06
N ALA A 149 -4.49 -3.52 -5.93
CA ALA A 149 -5.61 -3.21 -6.81
C ALA A 149 -6.87 -2.83 -5.99
N ALA A 150 -7.49 -1.71 -6.36
CA ALA A 150 -8.72 -1.25 -5.72
C ALA A 150 -9.92 -2.12 -6.13
N LYS A 151 -10.90 -2.22 -5.23
CA LYS A 151 -12.19 -2.86 -5.53
C LYS A 151 -13.18 -1.79 -5.96
N ILE A 152 -13.93 -2.08 -7.02
CA ILE A 152 -14.99 -1.22 -7.53
C ILE A 152 -16.33 -1.92 -7.33
N SER A 153 -17.35 -1.20 -6.89
CA SER A 153 -18.73 -1.68 -6.82
C SER A 153 -19.71 -0.54 -7.15
N TRP A 154 -20.95 -0.88 -7.50
CA TRP A 154 -21.93 0.08 -7.99
C TRP A 154 -23.19 0.11 -7.12
N ILE A 155 -23.77 1.30 -6.98
CA ILE A 155 -25.14 1.49 -6.48
C ILE A 155 -25.96 2.20 -7.58
N PRO A 156 -27.12 1.66 -7.97
CA PRO A 156 -27.65 0.34 -7.61
C PRO A 156 -26.77 -0.77 -8.17
N ALA A 157 -26.74 -1.91 -7.48
CA ALA A 157 -26.05 -3.10 -7.98
C ALA A 157 -26.70 -3.58 -9.28
N SER A 158 -25.88 -3.96 -10.26
CA SER A 158 -26.32 -4.47 -11.56
C SER A 158 -25.47 -5.68 -11.94
N ASN A 159 -26.10 -6.69 -12.54
CA ASN A 159 -25.40 -7.83 -13.11
C ASN A 159 -24.80 -7.55 -14.49
N ASN A 160 -25.13 -6.40 -15.10
CA ASN A 160 -24.64 -5.98 -16.41
C ASN A 160 -23.35 -5.13 -16.30
N SER A 161 -22.59 -5.26 -15.22
CA SER A 161 -21.29 -4.62 -15.09
C SER A 161 -20.18 -5.50 -15.65
N SER A 162 -19.25 -4.91 -16.40
CA SER A 162 -18.01 -5.57 -16.81
C SER A 162 -16.80 -4.90 -16.14
N GLU A 163 -15.72 -5.66 -15.95
CA GLU A 163 -14.48 -5.15 -15.36
C GLU A 163 -13.27 -5.48 -16.23
N GLU A 164 -12.33 -4.55 -16.30
CA GLU A 164 -11.02 -4.69 -16.93
C GLU A 164 -9.93 -4.35 -15.91
N GLU A 165 -8.81 -5.07 -15.99
CA GLU A 165 -7.65 -4.87 -15.12
C GLU A 165 -6.38 -4.73 -15.96
N PHE A 166 -5.63 -3.66 -15.70
CA PHE A 166 -4.36 -3.37 -16.35
C PHE A 166 -3.24 -3.34 -15.30
N LYS A 167 -2.27 -4.25 -15.43
CA LYS A 167 -1.11 -4.33 -14.53
C LYS A 167 0.06 -3.55 -15.12
N HIS A 168 0.63 -2.65 -14.33
CA HIS A 168 1.76 -1.81 -14.73
C HIS A 168 3.08 -2.46 -14.32
N GLY A 169 4.17 -2.15 -15.04
CA GLY A 169 5.51 -2.70 -14.77
C GLY A 169 6.09 -2.29 -13.40
N ASN A 170 5.56 -1.22 -12.79
CA ASN A 170 5.94 -0.77 -11.44
C ASN A 170 5.15 -1.48 -10.31
N GLY A 171 4.31 -2.46 -10.64
CA GLY A 171 3.51 -3.22 -9.67
C GLY A 171 2.17 -2.58 -9.28
N THR A 172 1.83 -1.40 -9.81
CA THR A 172 0.50 -0.81 -9.64
C THR A 172 -0.53 -1.45 -10.59
N VAL A 173 -1.82 -1.27 -10.27
CA VAL A 173 -2.93 -1.84 -11.03
C VAL A 173 -3.97 -0.75 -11.30
N THR A 174 -4.42 -0.64 -12.56
CA THR A 174 -5.60 0.13 -12.93
C THR A 174 -6.78 -0.83 -13.10
N ARG A 175 -7.87 -0.59 -12.37
CA ARG A 175 -9.13 -1.30 -12.56
C ARG A 175 -10.17 -0.36 -13.17
N VAL A 176 -10.86 -0.83 -14.20
CA VAL A 176 -11.94 -0.11 -14.86
C VAL A 176 -13.20 -0.96 -14.77
N SER A 177 -14.31 -0.39 -14.32
CA SER A 177 -15.61 -1.04 -14.32
C SER A 177 -16.58 -0.23 -15.17
N TYR A 178 -17.34 -0.93 -16.00
CA TYR A 178 -18.34 -0.37 -16.88
C TYR A 178 -19.71 -0.85 -16.41
N ILE A 179 -20.69 0.04 -16.42
CA ILE A 179 -22.08 -0.32 -16.13
C ILE A 179 -23.00 0.31 -17.18
N GLY A 180 -23.70 -0.54 -17.92
CA GLY A 180 -24.70 -0.11 -18.90
C GLY A 180 -26.03 0.20 -18.21
N TRP A 181 -26.64 1.33 -18.54
CA TRP A 181 -27.93 1.71 -17.98
C TRP A 181 -29.11 1.36 -18.90
N VAL A 182 -29.81 0.28 -18.56
CA VAL A 182 -31.03 -0.15 -19.26
C VAL A 182 -32.25 0.19 -18.38
N ASN A 183 -33.01 1.22 -18.78
CA ASN A 183 -34.32 1.60 -18.23
C ASN A 183 -34.51 1.41 -16.70
N SER A 184 -33.77 2.16 -15.89
CA SER A 184 -34.07 2.28 -14.45
C SER A 184 -34.85 3.56 -14.16
N MET A 185 -35.72 3.53 -13.14
CA MET A 185 -36.39 4.72 -12.60
C MET A 185 -35.39 5.70 -11.95
N ASN A 186 -34.25 5.18 -11.48
CA ASN A 186 -33.16 5.99 -10.98
C ASN A 186 -32.32 6.46 -12.18
N THR A 187 -31.85 7.70 -12.18
CA THR A 187 -30.93 8.19 -13.23
C THR A 187 -29.51 8.36 -12.70
N THR A 188 -29.32 8.29 -11.39
CA THR A 188 -28.02 8.44 -10.74
C THR A 188 -27.37 7.08 -10.48
N VAL A 189 -26.09 6.99 -10.83
CA VAL A 189 -25.21 5.85 -10.52
C VAL A 189 -24.14 6.29 -9.55
N THR A 190 -23.84 5.45 -8.57
CA THR A 190 -22.74 5.69 -7.63
C THR A 190 -21.70 4.60 -7.79
N CYS A 191 -20.46 4.99 -8.09
CA CYS A 191 -19.31 4.12 -8.01
C CYS A 191 -18.73 4.18 -6.60
N LEU A 192 -18.47 3.02 -6.01
CA LEU A 192 -17.82 2.84 -4.72
C LEU A 192 -16.44 2.20 -4.95
N VAL A 193 -15.39 2.91 -4.58
CA VAL A 193 -14.01 2.42 -4.66
C VAL A 193 -13.49 2.18 -3.25
N THR A 194 -13.02 0.95 -3.00
CA THR A 194 -12.43 0.52 -1.72
C THR A 194 -10.96 0.18 -1.93
N HIS A 195 -10.08 0.81 -1.15
CA HIS A 195 -8.63 0.62 -1.20
C HIS A 195 -8.03 0.80 0.22
N PRO A 196 -6.92 0.13 0.59
CA PRO A 196 -6.35 0.26 1.94
C PRO A 196 -6.02 1.69 2.37
N ALA A 197 -5.58 2.54 1.44
CA ALA A 197 -5.32 3.96 1.71
C ALA A 197 -6.58 4.84 1.71
N MET A 198 -7.65 4.44 0.99
CA MET A 198 -8.82 5.30 0.87
C MET A 198 -10.10 4.56 0.45
N ASN A 199 -11.22 5.11 0.88
CA ASN A 199 -12.56 4.73 0.42
C ASN A 199 -13.24 5.95 -0.19
N GLN A 200 -13.67 5.85 -1.44
CA GLN A 200 -14.25 6.97 -2.18
C GLN A 200 -15.54 6.55 -2.88
N ASN A 201 -16.50 7.47 -2.89
CA ASN A 201 -17.73 7.34 -3.65
C ASN A 201 -17.86 8.49 -4.64
N LEU A 202 -18.27 8.19 -5.88
CA LEU A 202 -18.55 9.17 -6.91
C LEU A 202 -19.93 8.90 -7.46
N SER A 203 -20.74 9.95 -7.64
CA SER A 203 -22.08 9.84 -8.20
C SER A 203 -22.17 10.59 -9.52
N LEU A 204 -22.89 10.02 -10.49
CA LEU A 204 -23.12 10.63 -11.79
C LEU A 204 -24.59 10.48 -12.20
N ASP A 205 -25.20 11.56 -12.65
CA ASP A 205 -26.54 11.53 -13.24
C ASP A 205 -26.45 11.26 -14.74
N LEU A 206 -27.06 10.16 -15.16
CA LEU A 206 -27.16 9.73 -16.56
C LEU A 206 -28.39 10.32 -17.28
N SER A 207 -29.18 11.16 -16.60
CA SER A 207 -30.22 11.93 -17.26
C SER A 207 -29.54 12.88 -18.25
N GLY A 208 -29.71 12.62 -19.55
CA GLY A 208 -29.10 13.40 -20.64
C GLY A 208 -29.67 14.82 -20.74
N LYS A 209 -29.52 15.64 -19.69
CA LYS A 209 -29.82 17.06 -19.76
C LYS A 209 -28.79 17.70 -20.68
N LYS A 210 -29.18 17.91 -21.93
CA LYS A 210 -28.60 18.98 -22.76
C LYS A 210 -28.60 20.23 -21.88
N HIS A 211 -27.42 20.74 -21.54
CA HIS A 211 -27.28 22.09 -21.03
C HIS A 211 -27.78 23.02 -22.14
N HIS A 212 -29.08 23.32 -22.16
CA HIS A 212 -29.54 24.58 -22.72
C HIS A 212 -29.04 25.63 -21.73
N SER A 213 -27.88 26.21 -22.02
CA SER A 213 -27.47 27.46 -21.39
C SER A 213 -28.51 28.50 -21.76
N VAL A 214 -29.53 28.63 -20.91
CA VAL A 214 -30.39 29.82 -20.93
C VAL A 214 -29.55 30.94 -20.35
N ILE A 215 -28.88 31.68 -21.23
CA ILE A 215 -28.31 32.97 -20.87
C ILE A 215 -29.51 33.86 -20.54
N ALA A 216 -29.75 34.07 -19.24
CA ALA A 216 -30.71 35.06 -18.79
C ALA A 216 -30.14 36.44 -19.13
N CYS A 217 -30.53 36.99 -20.29
CA CYS A 217 -30.30 38.40 -20.58
C CYS A 217 -31.10 39.22 -19.55
N HIS A 218 -30.36 39.93 -18.69
CA HIS A 218 -30.92 40.87 -17.75
C HIS A 218 -31.70 41.96 -18.51
N HIS A 219 -32.83 42.37 -17.97
CA HIS A 219 -33.94 43.03 -18.66
C HIS A 219 -33.69 44.47 -19.15
N SER A 220 -32.45 44.89 -19.38
CA SER A 220 -32.12 46.29 -19.70
C SER A 220 -31.49 46.56 -21.07
N LEU A 221 -31.29 45.56 -21.94
CA LEU A 221 -30.99 45.82 -23.36
C LEU A 221 -31.71 44.83 -24.28
N MET A 222 -32.89 45.25 -24.74
CA MET A 222 -33.38 44.86 -26.06
C MET A 222 -32.31 45.28 -27.08
N ILE A 223 -31.65 44.33 -27.76
CA ILE A 223 -31.16 44.43 -29.15
C ILE A 223 -30.65 43.03 -29.58
N LEU A 224 -31.30 42.52 -30.63
CA LEU A 224 -30.93 41.46 -31.58
C LEU A 224 -29.90 40.39 -31.16
N CYS A 225 -30.36 39.15 -31.06
CA CYS A 225 -29.64 38.02 -31.66
C CYS A 225 -30.65 37.10 -32.36
N VAL A 226 -30.57 37.12 -33.68
CA VAL A 226 -31.30 36.28 -34.63
C VAL A 226 -30.80 34.83 -34.50
N PHE A 227 -31.72 33.87 -34.49
CA PHE A 227 -31.42 32.44 -34.51
C PHE A 227 -30.77 32.03 -35.85
N LEU A 228 -29.62 31.35 -35.78
CA LEU A 228 -29.12 30.38 -36.77
C LEU A 228 -28.46 29.23 -36.01
#